data_AF-A0A958P5H1-F1
#
_entry.id   AF-A0A958P5H1-F1
#
_cell.length_a   1.000
_cell.length_b   1.000
_cell.length_c   1.000
_cell.angle_alpha   90.00
_cell.angle_beta   90.00
_cell.angle_gamma   90.00
#
_symmetry.space_group_name_H-M   'P 1'
#
loop_
_entity.id
_entity.type
_entity.pdbx_description
1 polymer ?
#
loop_
_entity_poly.entity_id
_entity_poly.type
_entity_poly.pdbx_seq_one_letter_code
_entity_poly.pdbx_strand_id
1 'polypeptide(L)' 'SNWSLSILDELKTIQKHSPNISLETLIKWATYNGAQFLGFNELGSFEKGKTPGVNLIENIDLTSMNIPSSPNVKKLF' A
#
# COMPACT_ATOMS: atom_id res chain seq x y z
N SER A 1 -14.61 2.32 -5.46
CA SER A 1 -14.99 3.26 -4.40
C SER A 1 -15.66 2.50 -3.29
N ASN A 2 -14.96 2.41 -2.16
CA ASN A 2 -15.57 2.07 -0.89
C ASN A 2 -16.04 3.37 -0.17
N TRP A 3 -16.70 3.23 0.97
CA TRP A 3 -17.23 4.36 1.75
C TRP A 3 -16.22 4.95 2.76
N SER A 4 -15.00 4.42 2.80
CA SER A 4 -13.95 4.85 3.72
C SER A 4 -12.94 5.75 3.01
N LEU A 5 -12.39 6.74 3.71
CA LEU A 5 -11.33 7.60 3.18
C LEU A 5 -9.95 6.94 3.35
N SER A 6 -9.82 5.67 2.95
CA SER A 6 -8.68 4.80 3.25
C SER A 6 -8.14 4.11 2.00
N ILE A 7 -6.89 4.42 1.64
CA ILE A 7 -6.20 3.79 0.51
C ILE A 7 -6.05 2.28 0.74
N LEU A 8 -5.80 1.84 1.97
CA LEU A 8 -5.66 0.41 2.29
C LEU A 8 -6.96 -0.36 2.05
N ASP A 9 -8.12 0.25 2.34
CA ASP A 9 -9.43 -0.36 2.07
C ASP A 9 -9.71 -0.45 0.56
N GLU A 10 -9.23 0.50 -0.24
CA GLU A 10 -9.30 0.40 -1.71
C GLU A 10 -8.40 -0.72 -2.23
N LEU A 11 -7.18 -0.88 -1.71
CA LEU A 11 -6.30 -1.99 -2.08
C LEU A 11 -6.92 -3.36 -1.78
N LYS A 12 -7.52 -3.54 -0.60
CA LYS A 12 -8.28 -4.76 -0.24
C LYS A 12 -9.43 -5.00 -1.21
N THR A 13 -10.15 -3.94 -1.59
CA THR A 13 -11.26 -4.03 -2.54
C THR A 13 -10.78 -4.50 -3.91
N ILE A 14 -9.65 -3.96 -4.41
CA ILE A 14 -9.05 -4.39 -5.67
C ILE A 14 -8.58 -5.84 -5.58
N GLN A 15 -7.84 -6.21 -4.53
CA GLN A 15 -7.35 -7.59 -4.35
C GLN A 15 -8.49 -8.61 -4.31
N LYS A 16 -9.62 -8.26 -3.69
CA LYS A 16 -10.83 -9.10 -3.64
C LYS A 16 -11.45 -9.34 -5.02
N HIS A 17 -11.56 -8.30 -5.84
CA HIS A 17 -12.25 -8.39 -7.14
C HIS A 17 -11.31 -8.74 -8.31
N SER A 18 -10.01 -8.51 -8.15
CA SER A 18 -8.96 -8.71 -9.14
C SER A 18 -7.76 -9.45 -8.53
N PRO A 19 -7.93 -10.70 -8.08
CA PRO A 19 -6.90 -11.45 -7.34
C PRO A 19 -5.63 -11.74 -8.15
N ASN A 20 -5.68 -11.62 -9.48
CA ASN A 20 -4.53 -11.78 -10.36
C ASN A 20 -3.53 -10.60 -10.26
N ILE A 21 -3.93 -9.46 -9.68
CA ILE A 21 -3.04 -8.32 -9.47
C ILE A 21 -2.23 -8.57 -8.19
N SER A 22 -0.90 -8.64 -8.33
CA SER A 22 -0.02 -8.89 -7.20
C SER A 22 -0.05 -7.76 -6.16
N LEU A 23 0.21 -8.11 -4.90
CA LEU A 23 0.35 -7.12 -3.82
C LEU A 23 1.45 -6.09 -4.12
N GLU A 24 2.55 -6.51 -4.74
CA GLU A 24 3.62 -5.59 -5.15
C GLU A 24 3.09 -4.49 -6.10
N THR A 25 2.25 -4.87 -7.08
CA THR A 25 1.63 -3.93 -8.01
C THR A 25 0.70 -2.96 -7.28
N LEU A 26 -0.12 -3.49 -6.36
CA LEU A 26 -1.03 -2.69 -5.55
C LEU A 26 -0.27 -1.67 -4.67
N ILE A 27 0.81 -2.09 -4.02
CA ILE A 27 1.64 -1.19 -3.22
C ILE A 27 2.27 -0.11 -4.10
N LYS A 28 2.82 -0.45 -5.28
CA LYS A 28 3.35 0.53 -6.23
C LYS A 28 2.31 1.57 -6.66
N TRP A 29 1.06 1.15 -6.89
CA TRP A 29 -0.04 2.07 -7.20
C TRP A 29 -0.35 3.02 -6.05
N ALA A 30 -0.35 2.50 -4.81
CA ALA A 30 -0.66 3.29 -3.62
C ALA A 30 0.50 4.19 -3.13
N THR A 31 1.73 3.97 -3.60
CA THR A 31 2.91 4.71 -3.13
C THR A 31 3.67 5.35 -4.29
N TYR A 32 4.52 4.59 -4.97
CA TYR A 32 5.51 5.05 -5.93
C TYR A 32 4.88 5.78 -7.13
N ASN A 33 3.86 5.20 -7.76
CA ASN A 33 3.28 5.77 -8.98
C ASN A 33 2.61 7.13 -8.72
N GLY A 34 1.90 7.24 -7.60
CA GLY A 34 1.28 8.51 -7.18
C GLY A 34 2.32 9.57 -6.86
N ALA A 35 3.36 9.19 -6.09
CA ALA A 35 4.46 10.09 -5.77
C ALA A 35 5.20 10.57 -7.03
N GLN A 36 5.47 9.67 -7.98
CA GLN A 36 6.11 9.99 -9.24
C GLN A 36 5.25 10.94 -10.09
N PHE A 37 3.96 10.63 -10.25
CA PHE A 37 3.05 11.45 -11.06
C PHE A 37 2.88 12.87 -10.50
N LEU A 38 2.87 13.00 -9.17
CA LEU A 38 2.72 14.28 -8.48
C LEU A 38 4.04 15.03 -8.23
N GLY A 39 5.20 14.44 -8.57
CA GLY A 39 6.52 15.04 -8.36
C GLY A 39 6.98 15.05 -6.90
N PHE A 40 6.49 14.13 -6.06
CA PHE A 40 6.91 13.98 -4.67
C PHE A 40 8.18 13.13 -4.56
N ASN A 41 9.33 13.76 -4.78
CA ASN A 41 10.64 13.10 -4.84
C ASN A 41 11.06 12.39 -3.54
N GLU A 42 10.55 12.85 -2.38
CA GLU A 42 10.88 12.32 -1.06
C GLU A 42 9.99 11.14 -0.62
N LEU A 43 8.93 10.84 -1.38
CA LEU A 43 7.91 9.85 -1.03
C LEU A 43 7.89 8.68 -2.02
N GLY A 44 7.13 7.63 -1.66
CA GLY A 44 6.77 6.55 -2.59
C GLY A 44 7.79 5.41 -2.70
N SER A 45 9.01 5.55 -2.19
CA SER A 45 10.02 4.48 -2.20
C SER A 45 10.99 4.54 -1.02
N PHE A 46 11.64 3.41 -0.73
CA PHE A 46 12.72 3.29 0.24
C PHE A 46 14.07 3.42 -0.49
N GLU A 47 14.60 4.63 -0.58
CA GLU A 47 15.89 4.93 -1.20
C GLU A 47 16.74 5.81 -0.28
N LYS A 48 18.07 5.73 -0.45
CA LYS A 48 19.01 6.54 0.33
C LYS A 48 18.70 8.03 0.13
N GLY A 49 18.52 8.74 1.25
CA GLY A 49 18.24 10.17 1.26
C GLY A 49 16.75 10.53 1.32
N LYS A 50 15.83 9.60 1.01
CA LYS A 50 14.38 9.82 1.11
C LYS A 50 13.86 9.61 2.52
N THR A 51 12.78 10.30 2.85
CA THR A 51 12.11 10.20 4.16
C THR A 51 10.59 9.97 4.02
N PRO A 52 10.16 8.85 3.41
CA PRO A 52 8.74 8.57 3.26
C PRO A 52 8.08 8.30 4.63
N GLY A 53 6.81 8.68 4.76
CA GLY A 53 5.97 8.18 5.85
C GLY A 53 5.79 6.67 5.73
N VAL A 54 5.82 5.95 6.85
CA VAL A 54 5.79 4.48 6.85
C VAL A 54 4.66 3.94 7.71
N ASN A 55 3.86 3.05 7.13
CA ASN A 55 2.83 2.28 7.82
C ASN A 55 3.23 0.81 7.86
N LEU A 56 3.27 0.22 9.04
CA LEU A 56 3.39 -1.22 9.25
C LEU A 56 2.00 -1.84 9.16
N ILE A 57 1.81 -2.77 8.23
CA ILE A 57 0.63 -3.61 8.16
C ILE A 57 0.99 -4.95 8.83
N GLU A 58 0.36 -5.23 9.96
CA GLU A 58 0.62 -6.45 10.71
C GLU A 58 -0.14 -7.63 10.11
N ASN A 59 0.39 -8.85 10.33
CA ASN A 59 -0.24 -10.11 9.96
C ASN A 59 -0.54 -10.28 8.46
N ILE A 60 0.35 -9.77 7.60
CA ILE A 60 0.33 -10.13 6.18
C ILE A 60 0.70 -11.61 6.02
N ASP A 61 -0.09 -12.32 5.23
CA ASP A 61 0.29 -13.65 4.77
C ASP A 61 1.40 -13.53 3.72
N LEU A 62 2.62 -13.88 4.11
CA LEU A 62 3.81 -13.80 3.27
C LEU A 62 3.87 -14.94 2.23
N THR A 63 3.01 -15.95 2.33
CA THR A 63 2.93 -17.04 1.35
C THR A 63 2.00 -16.66 0.21
N SER A 64 0.80 -16.17 0.54
CA SER A 64 -0.17 -15.73 -0.45
C SER A 64 0.03 -14.29 -0.90
N MET A 65 0.87 -13.52 -0.19
CA MET A 65 1.07 -12.09 -0.38
C MET A 65 -0.26 -11.32 -0.40
N ASN A 66 -1.14 -11.61 0.57
CA ASN A 66 -2.46 -10.97 0.67
C ASN A 66 -2.58 -10.06 1.88
N ILE A 67 -3.34 -8.98 1.72
CA ILE A 67 -3.71 -8.09 2.81
C ILE A 67 -4.81 -8.80 3.62
N PRO A 68 -4.68 -8.90 4.95
CA PRO A 68 -5.71 -9.51 5.77
C PRO A 68 -7.01 -8.71 5.70
N SER A 69 -8.15 -9.37 5.90
CA SER A 69 -9.48 -8.74 5.85
C SER A 69 -9.63 -7.61 6.88
N SER A 70 -9.06 -7.82 8.07
CA SER A 70 -9.01 -6.85 9.17
C SER A 70 -7.54 -6.57 9.54
N PRO A 71 -6.84 -5.70 8.78
CA PRO A 71 -5.45 -5.39 9.06
C PRO A 71 -5.34 -4.49 10.29
N ASN A 72 -4.34 -4.76 11.12
CA ASN A 72 -3.85 -3.77 12.07
C ASN A 72 -2.77 -2.94 11.38
N VAL A 73 -2.87 -1.62 11.48
CA VAL A 73 -1.95 -0.68 10.84
C VAL A 73 -1.34 0.21 11.91
N LYS A 74 -0.01 0.24 11.97
CA LYS A 74 0.75 1.09 12.88
C LYS A 74 1.61 2.07 12.08
N LYS A 75 1.41 3.37 12.31
CA LYS A 75 2.32 4.40 11.82
C LYS A 75 3.68 4.22 12.50
N LEU A 76 4.76 4.13 11.71
CA LEU A 76 6.12 4.02 12.23
C LEU A 76 6.85 5.36 12.28
N PHE A 77 6.69 6.18 11.23
CA PHE A 77 7.31 7.51 11.08
C PHE A 77 6.32 8.49 10.46
#